data_AF-A0A7X6UM43-F1
#
_entry.id   AF-A0A7X6UM43-F1
#
_cell.length_a   1.000
_cell.length_b   1.000
_cell.length_c   1.000
_cell.angle_alpha   90.00
_cell.angle_beta   90.00
_cell.angle_gamma   90.00
#
_symmetry.space_group_name_H-M   'P 1'
#
loop_
_entity.id
_entity.type
_entity.pdbx_description
1 polymer ?
#
loop_
_entity_poly.entity_id
_entity_poly.type
_entity_poly.pdbx_seq_one_letter_code
_entity_poly.pdbx_strand_id
1 'polypeptide(L)'
;ALTQAGGVDWFGNWHSSIWYMVSPPVGTTNVTIDKSSEVKISAMNFSGVDPSTPYRTNYKANGNAPSSVSISASVVAGDLMIDSLLLTNQITWTPSAGQTQINRYSTTSLPCIHGNSYKIASLTGTVGMGWSGAKIQNEMTYITSVFIPAPDKKHQIIIV
;
A
#
# COMPACT_ATOMS: atom_id res chain seq x y z
N ALA A 1 -0.48 -15.45 8.11
CA ALA A 1 0.33 -14.46 7.36
C ALA A 1 -0.65 -13.66 6.55
N LEU A 2 -0.44 -12.35 6.51
CA LEU A 2 -1.25 -11.44 5.72
C LEU A 2 -0.44 -11.03 4.49
N THR A 3 -1.02 -11.18 3.32
CA THR A 3 -0.41 -10.82 2.04
C THR A 3 -1.31 -9.79 1.37
N GLN A 4 -0.79 -8.58 1.15
CA GLN A 4 -1.46 -7.61 0.28
C GLN A 4 -0.90 -7.76 -1.12
N ALA A 5 -1.78 -7.97 -2.09
CA ALA A 5 -1.49 -7.92 -3.50
C ALA A 5 -2.25 -6.76 -4.14
N GLY A 6 -1.52 -5.82 -4.75
CA GLY A 6 -2.11 -4.68 -5.44
C GLY A 6 -1.58 -4.58 -6.85
N GLY A 7 -2.44 -4.18 -7.78
CA GLY A 7 -2.04 -3.98 -9.18
C GLY A 7 -2.93 -3.03 -9.95
N VAL A 8 -2.37 -2.52 -11.04
CA VAL A 8 -3.03 -1.60 -11.96
C VAL A 8 -3.10 -2.23 -13.35
N ASP A 9 -4.21 -2.00 -14.05
CA ASP A 9 -4.37 -2.35 -15.46
C ASP A 9 -4.07 -1.17 -16.40
N TRP A 10 -4.16 -1.43 -17.71
CA TRP A 10 -3.87 -0.43 -18.75
C TRP A 10 -4.84 0.77 -18.75
N PHE A 11 -6.02 0.62 -18.16
CA PHE A 11 -7.06 1.65 -18.12
C PHE A 11 -7.01 2.50 -16.85
N GLY A 12 -6.02 2.29 -15.99
CA GLY A 12 -5.91 2.96 -14.71
C GLY A 12 -6.90 2.42 -13.67
N ASN A 13 -7.50 1.25 -13.90
CA ASN A 13 -8.26 0.57 -12.86
C ASN A 13 -7.28 -0.01 -11.86
N TRP A 14 -7.41 0.43 -10.61
CA TRP A 14 -6.60 -0.08 -9.52
C TRP A 14 -7.37 -1.09 -8.68
N HIS A 15 -6.77 -2.25 -8.50
CA HIS A 15 -7.28 -3.31 -7.65
C HIS A 15 -6.24 -3.61 -6.55
N SER A 16 -6.65 -3.45 -5.30
CA SER A 16 -5.89 -3.93 -4.14
C SER A 16 -6.71 -5.01 -3.46
N SER A 17 -6.09 -6.16 -3.23
CA SER A 17 -6.68 -7.29 -2.52
C SER A 17 -5.76 -7.67 -1.38
N ILE A 18 -6.35 -7.86 -0.20
CA ILE A 18 -5.64 -8.30 0.99
C ILE A 18 -6.13 -9.72 1.27
N TRP A 19 -5.18 -10.66 1.28
CA TRP A 19 -5.41 -12.06 1.52
C TRP A 19 -4.77 -12.44 2.85
N TYR A 20 -5.43 -13.28 3.65
CA TYR A 20 -4.81 -13.84 4.84
C TYR A 20 -5.03 -15.35 4.90
N MET A 21 -4.04 -16.02 5.47
CA MET A 21 -4.19 -17.39 5.94
C MET A 21 -4.11 -17.40 7.46
N VAL A 22 -5.14 -17.95 8.09
CA VAL A 22 -5.10 -18.38 9.49
C VAL A 22 -4.16 -19.58 9.56
N SER A 23 -3.08 -19.49 10.35
CA SER A 23 -2.04 -20.52 10.45
C SER A 23 -1.42 -20.94 9.11
N PRO A 24 -0.73 -20.02 8.38
CA PRO A 24 -0.09 -20.38 7.12
C PRO A 24 0.99 -21.45 7.35
N PRO A 25 1.14 -22.43 6.44
CA PRO A 25 2.31 -23.29 6.44
C PRO A 25 3.59 -22.44 6.35
N VAL A 26 4.65 -22.86 7.04
CA VAL A 26 5.96 -22.23 6.91
C VAL A 26 6.54 -22.60 5.54
N GLY A 27 6.94 -21.62 4.75
CA GLY A 27 7.55 -21.84 3.44
C GLY A 27 7.08 -20.85 2.38
N THR A 28 7.25 -21.24 1.12
CA THR A 28 6.83 -20.41 -0.03
C THR A 28 5.36 -20.68 -0.35
N THR A 29 4.58 -19.61 -0.48
CA THR A 29 3.20 -19.68 -1.00
C THR A 29 3.17 -19.04 -2.38
N ASN A 30 2.58 -19.73 -3.36
CA ASN A 30 2.40 -19.18 -4.70
C ASN A 30 1.09 -18.39 -4.76
N VAL A 31 1.16 -17.17 -5.29
CA VAL A 31 -0.01 -16.36 -5.62
C VAL A 31 -0.12 -16.31 -7.14
N THR A 32 -1.17 -16.92 -7.68
CA THR A 32 -1.44 -16.90 -9.13
C THR A 32 -2.41 -15.76 -9.44
N ILE A 33 -2.06 -14.96 -10.45
CA ILE A 33 -2.91 -13.85 -10.92
C ILE A 33 -3.17 -14.08 -12.41
N ASP A 34 -4.41 -14.42 -12.73
CA ASP A 34 -4.88 -14.56 -14.11
C ASP A 34 -5.31 -13.19 -14.65
N LYS A 35 -4.81 -12.83 -15.83
CA LYS A 35 -5.07 -11.53 -16.44
C LYS A 35 -5.16 -11.61 -17.95
N SER A 36 -6.00 -10.77 -18.54
CA SER A 36 -6.14 -10.60 -19.99
C SER A 36 -5.28 -9.46 -20.57
N SER A 37 -4.67 -8.62 -19.72
CA SER A 37 -3.86 -7.47 -20.13
C SER A 37 -2.52 -7.41 -19.37
N GLU A 38 -1.64 -6.47 -19.73
CA GLU A 38 -0.49 -6.13 -18.90
C GLU A 38 -0.97 -5.63 -17.52
N VAL A 39 -0.33 -6.09 -16.45
CA VAL A 39 -0.57 -5.62 -15.08
C VAL A 39 0.76 -5.51 -14.38
N LYS A 40 0.89 -4.54 -13.47
CA LYS A 40 2.00 -4.50 -12.50
C LYS A 40 1.48 -4.96 -11.16
N ILE A 41 2.18 -5.90 -10.53
CA ILE A 41 1.79 -6.49 -9.25
C ILE A 41 2.86 -6.16 -8.21
N SER A 42 2.40 -5.73 -7.05
CA SER A 42 3.20 -5.69 -5.82
C SER A 42 2.62 -6.73 -4.86
N ALA A 43 3.46 -7.58 -4.28
CA ALA A 43 3.09 -8.45 -3.17
C ALA A 43 3.88 -8.04 -1.92
N MET A 44 3.16 -7.89 -0.81
CA MET A 44 3.75 -7.54 0.48
C MET A 44 3.27 -8.52 1.52
N ASN A 45 4.20 -9.12 2.25
CA ASN A 45 3.89 -10.04 3.35
C ASN A 45 4.12 -9.36 4.70
N PHE A 46 3.16 -9.50 5.60
CA PHE A 46 3.20 -8.98 6.96
C PHE A 46 3.19 -10.10 7.98
N SER A 47 4.11 -10.00 8.94
CA SER A 47 4.07 -10.78 10.16
C SER A 47 3.53 -9.94 11.33
N GLY A 48 3.07 -10.62 12.37
CA GLY A 48 2.57 -9.99 13.58
C GLY A 48 1.29 -9.18 13.40
N VAL A 49 0.43 -9.58 12.47
CA VAL A 49 -0.93 -9.04 12.34
C VAL A 49 -1.91 -10.00 13.01
N ASP A 50 -2.92 -9.47 13.69
CA ASP A 50 -4.02 -10.27 14.25
C ASP A 50 -4.81 -10.93 13.09
N PRO A 51 -4.80 -12.26 12.94
CA PRO A 51 -5.50 -12.91 11.84
C PRO A 51 -7.02 -12.93 12.00
N SER A 52 -7.55 -12.65 13.19
CA SER A 52 -8.99 -12.60 13.46
C SER A 52 -9.60 -11.24 13.13
N THR A 53 -8.82 -10.16 13.32
CA THR A 53 -9.19 -8.79 12.95
C THR A 53 -8.00 -8.08 12.29
N PRO A 54 -7.66 -8.43 11.04
CA PRO A 54 -6.38 -7.99 10.44
C PRO A 54 -6.33 -6.51 10.09
N TYR A 55 -7.48 -5.86 9.90
CA TYR A 55 -7.58 -4.45 9.54
C TYR A 55 -8.54 -3.71 10.48
N ARG A 56 -8.26 -2.42 10.70
CA ARG A 56 -9.20 -1.49 11.31
C ARG A 56 -10.16 -0.96 10.25
N THR A 57 -9.92 0.28 9.83
CA THR A 57 -10.69 1.02 8.85
C THR A 57 -9.83 1.23 7.61
N ASN A 58 -10.43 1.06 6.44
CA ASN A 58 -9.80 1.45 5.18
C ASN A 58 -10.10 2.92 4.91
N TYR A 59 -9.05 3.68 4.59
CA TYR A 59 -9.17 5.09 4.28
C TYR A 59 -8.86 5.30 2.80
N LYS A 60 -9.64 6.15 2.12
CA LYS A 60 -9.45 6.48 0.70
C LYS A 60 -9.39 7.98 0.50
N ALA A 61 -8.36 8.48 -0.20
CA ALA A 61 -8.25 9.88 -0.59
C ALA A 61 -8.14 9.99 -2.10
N ASN A 62 -9.20 10.49 -2.73
CA ASN A 62 -9.25 10.73 -4.17
C ASN A 62 -9.06 12.22 -4.45
N GLY A 63 -8.29 12.56 -5.48
CA GLY A 63 -8.21 13.92 -5.98
C GLY A 63 -7.18 14.10 -7.08
N ASN A 64 -7.41 15.12 -7.92
CA ASN A 64 -6.37 15.75 -8.74
C ASN A 64 -5.57 16.68 -7.82
N ALA A 65 -4.48 16.16 -7.27
CA ALA A 65 -3.67 16.80 -6.26
C ALA A 65 -2.38 17.35 -6.91
N PRO A 66 -2.28 18.68 -7.15
CA PRO A 66 -1.33 19.28 -8.10
C PRO A 66 0.16 19.13 -7.74
N SER A 67 0.50 18.59 -6.57
CA SER A 67 1.88 18.35 -6.13
C SER A 67 2.00 17.45 -4.89
N SER A 68 0.87 17.12 -4.24
CA SER A 68 0.84 16.21 -3.10
C SER A 68 -0.55 15.67 -2.87
N VAL A 69 -0.62 14.44 -2.38
CA VAL A 69 -1.86 13.82 -1.91
C VAL A 69 -1.60 13.19 -0.55
N SER A 70 -2.54 13.33 0.36
CA SER A 70 -2.40 12.83 1.72
C SER A 70 -3.73 12.36 2.29
N ILE A 71 -3.63 11.53 3.30
CA ILE A 71 -4.76 11.00 4.04
C ILE A 71 -4.39 10.87 5.51
N SER A 72 -5.37 11.17 6.37
CA SER A 72 -5.25 11.00 7.80
C SER A 72 -6.06 9.78 8.23
N ALA A 73 -5.44 8.89 8.98
CA ALA A 73 -6.08 7.68 9.48
C ALA A 73 -5.96 7.61 11.01
N SER A 74 -7.03 7.16 11.64
CA SER A 74 -7.05 6.90 13.08
C SER A 74 -6.31 5.61 13.36
N VAL A 75 -5.39 5.67 14.33
CA VAL A 75 -4.47 4.57 14.64
C VAL A 75 -4.32 4.40 16.15
N VAL A 76 -3.92 3.22 16.56
CA VAL A 76 -3.37 2.88 17.87
C VAL A 76 -1.87 2.68 17.73
N ALA A 77 -1.11 2.94 18.80
CA ALA A 77 0.33 2.62 18.82
C ALA A 77 0.57 1.15 18.41
N GLY A 78 1.49 0.95 17.48
CA GLY A 78 1.81 -0.35 16.88
C GLY A 78 1.09 -0.64 15.56
N ASP A 79 0.04 0.11 15.21
CA ASP A 79 -0.65 -0.10 13.93
C ASP A 79 0.32 0.04 12.74
N LEU A 80 0.24 -0.90 11.80
CA LEU A 80 0.95 -0.82 10.53
C LEU A 80 0.04 -0.18 9.49
N MET A 81 0.43 0.98 9.00
CA MET A 81 -0.25 1.67 7.92
C MET A 81 0.46 1.40 6.62
N ILE A 82 -0.30 1.13 5.56
CA ILE A 82 0.23 0.92 4.21
C ILE A 82 -0.57 1.75 3.25
N ASP A 83 0.12 2.46 2.38
CA ASP A 83 -0.50 3.14 1.27
C ASP A 83 0.06 2.69 -0.08
N SER A 84 -0.77 2.89 -1.10
CA SER A 84 -0.38 2.73 -2.49
C SER A 84 -0.67 4.03 -3.23
N LEU A 85 0.31 4.46 -4.00
CA LEU A 85 0.25 5.56 -4.93
C LEU A 85 0.12 4.99 -6.34
N LEU A 86 -0.89 5.45 -7.06
CA LEU A 86 -0.98 5.30 -8.50
C LEU A 86 -1.00 6.69 -9.14
N LEU A 87 -0.12 6.90 -10.11
CA LEU A 87 -0.06 8.11 -10.91
C LEU A 87 -0.09 7.74 -12.37
N THR A 88 -0.62 8.64 -13.21
CA THR A 88 -0.35 8.59 -14.64
C THR A 88 0.79 9.56 -14.99
N ASN A 89 1.66 9.22 -15.94
CA ASN A 89 2.90 9.90 -16.38
C ASN A 89 4.13 9.75 -15.48
N GLN A 90 5.32 9.80 -16.10
CA GLN A 90 6.62 9.54 -15.46
C GLN A 90 7.14 10.77 -14.69
N ILE A 91 6.79 10.91 -13.40
CA ILE A 91 7.39 11.93 -12.52
C ILE A 91 7.81 11.35 -11.18
N THR A 92 8.86 11.91 -10.59
CA THR A 92 9.30 11.53 -9.25
C THR A 92 8.35 12.05 -8.17
N TRP A 93 7.66 11.10 -7.53
CA TRP A 93 6.94 11.28 -6.28
C TRP A 93 7.62 10.49 -5.15
N THR A 94 7.55 11.02 -3.95
CA THR A 94 8.19 10.47 -2.75
C THR A 94 7.19 10.36 -1.60
N PRO A 95 7.23 9.28 -0.80
CA PRO A 95 6.44 9.19 0.42
C PRO A 95 6.72 10.37 1.37
N SER A 96 5.73 10.77 2.15
CA SER A 96 5.89 11.86 3.13
C SER A 96 6.81 11.43 4.28
N ALA A 97 7.28 12.41 5.04
CA ALA A 97 8.16 12.20 6.17
C ALA A 97 7.64 11.11 7.15
N GLY A 98 8.55 10.21 7.53
CA GLY A 98 8.27 9.10 8.43
C GLY A 98 7.55 7.91 7.78
N GLN A 99 7.34 7.91 6.46
CA GLN A 99 6.98 6.71 5.70
C GLN A 99 8.24 6.09 5.10
N THR A 100 8.23 4.76 4.99
CA THR A 100 9.27 3.98 4.30
C THR A 100 8.73 3.48 2.98
N GLN A 101 9.40 3.81 1.87
CA GLN A 101 9.05 3.31 0.55
C GLN A 101 9.33 1.79 0.46
N ILE A 102 8.36 1.02 -0.02
CA ILE A 102 8.45 -0.43 -0.23
C ILE A 102 8.93 -0.69 -1.65
N ASN A 103 8.17 -0.21 -2.63
CA ASN A 103 8.52 -0.32 -4.03
C ASN A 103 8.07 0.92 -4.78
N ARG A 104 8.68 1.10 -5.95
CA ARG A 104 8.31 2.11 -6.92
C ARG A 104 8.64 1.60 -8.30
N TYR A 105 7.61 1.41 -9.10
CA TYR A 105 7.75 1.07 -10.51
C TYR A 105 7.51 2.33 -11.33
N SER A 106 8.52 2.73 -12.09
CA SER A 106 8.38 3.66 -13.20
C SER A 106 8.73 2.88 -14.46
N THR A 107 7.85 2.89 -15.45
CA THR A 107 8.15 2.30 -16.76
C THR A 107 8.14 3.39 -17.82
N THR A 108 9.06 3.30 -18.77
CA THR A 108 9.07 4.17 -19.96
C THR A 108 7.97 3.80 -20.96
N SER A 109 7.36 2.62 -20.83
CA SER A 109 6.34 2.09 -21.74
C SER A 109 4.90 2.32 -21.27
N LEU A 110 4.66 2.50 -19.97
CA LEU A 110 3.35 2.89 -19.43
C LEU A 110 3.46 4.29 -18.84
N PRO A 111 2.52 5.21 -19.11
CA PRO A 111 2.44 6.47 -18.41
C PRO A 111 1.83 6.19 -17.04
N CYS A 112 2.37 5.29 -16.22
CA CYS A 112 1.92 5.13 -14.85
C CYS A 112 3.05 4.78 -13.90
N ILE A 113 2.97 5.32 -12.68
CA ILE A 113 3.84 4.99 -11.56
C ILE A 113 2.99 4.31 -10.50
N HIS A 114 3.45 3.15 -10.05
CA HIS A 114 2.91 2.47 -8.88
C HIS A 114 3.95 2.52 -7.77
N GLY A 115 3.60 3.10 -6.64
CA GLY A 115 4.43 3.13 -5.44
C GLY A 115 3.68 2.56 -4.24
N ASN A 116 4.40 1.90 -3.35
CA ASN A 116 3.85 1.47 -2.06
C ASN A 116 4.75 1.98 -0.93
N SER A 117 4.16 2.38 0.18
CA SER A 117 4.90 2.76 1.38
C SER A 117 4.22 2.28 2.64
N TYR A 118 4.95 2.26 3.76
CA TYR A 118 4.39 1.96 5.05
C TYR A 118 4.86 2.91 6.15
N LYS A 119 4.11 2.91 7.25
CA LYS A 119 4.45 3.60 8.49
C LYS A 119 3.90 2.82 9.68
N ILE A 120 4.70 2.69 10.73
CA ILE A 120 4.23 2.13 12.01
C ILE A 120 3.83 3.30 12.91
N ALA A 121 2.61 3.27 13.43
CA ALA A 121 2.12 4.27 14.38
C ALA A 121 2.88 4.15 15.71
N SER A 122 3.55 5.22 16.14
CA SER A 122 4.23 5.23 17.45
C SER A 122 3.30 5.55 18.62
N LEU A 123 2.13 6.14 18.33
CA LEU A 123 1.17 6.62 19.32
C LEU A 123 -0.26 6.40 18.82
N THR A 124 -1.21 6.37 19.75
CA THR A 124 -2.65 6.40 19.44
C THR A 124 -3.06 7.81 19.05
N GLY A 125 -3.84 7.94 17.98
CA GLY A 125 -4.32 9.22 17.49
C GLY A 125 -4.56 9.21 15.99
N THR A 126 -4.14 10.27 15.30
CA THR A 126 -4.25 10.39 13.85
C THR A 126 -2.85 10.45 13.25
N VAL A 127 -2.57 9.58 12.27
CA VAL A 127 -1.31 9.59 11.53
C VAL A 127 -1.58 9.88 10.06
N GLY A 128 -0.75 10.74 9.49
CA GLY A 128 -0.77 11.08 8.07
C GLY A 128 0.04 10.10 7.22
N MET A 129 -0.59 9.64 6.14
CA MET A 129 0.02 8.98 4.99
C MET A 129 -0.11 9.90 3.76
N GLY A 130 0.71 9.73 2.73
CA GLY A 130 0.70 10.68 1.60
C GLY A 130 2.03 10.80 0.90
N TRP A 131 2.02 11.21 -0.36
CA TRP A 131 3.23 11.40 -1.16
C TRP A 131 3.17 12.74 -1.89
N SER A 132 4.33 13.22 -2.33
CA SER A 132 4.48 14.50 -3.02
C SER A 132 5.43 14.40 -4.20
N GLY A 133 5.23 15.23 -5.22
CA GLY A 133 6.06 15.29 -6.42
C GLY A 133 5.75 16.51 -7.29
N ALA A 134 6.29 16.53 -8.51
CA ALA A 134 5.96 17.59 -9.47
C ALA A 134 4.60 17.33 -10.16
N LYS A 135 3.90 18.43 -10.53
CA LYS A 135 2.55 18.45 -11.10
C LYS A 135 2.40 17.71 -12.42
N ILE A 136 1.30 16.97 -12.60
CA ILE A 136 0.81 16.45 -13.89
C ILE A 136 -0.72 16.27 -13.87
N GLN A 137 -1.33 16.08 -15.05
CA GLN A 137 -2.79 15.90 -15.19
C GLN A 137 -3.21 14.43 -15.00
N ASN A 138 -4.41 14.23 -14.44
CA ASN A 138 -5.15 12.97 -14.20
C ASN A 138 -4.57 12.06 -13.10
N GLU A 139 -5.09 12.19 -11.88
CA GLU A 139 -4.58 11.52 -10.67
C GLU A 139 -5.73 10.86 -9.88
N MET A 140 -5.55 9.61 -9.49
CA MET A 140 -6.35 8.88 -8.50
C MET A 140 -5.50 7.71 -7.98
N THR A 141 -5.42 7.31 -6.71
CA THR A 141 -6.01 7.73 -5.43
C THR A 141 -5.37 6.84 -4.36
N TYR A 142 -5.15 7.37 -3.16
CA TYR A 142 -4.63 6.61 -2.00
C TYR A 142 -5.65 5.66 -1.43
N ILE A 143 -5.29 4.39 -1.25
CA ILE A 143 -5.90 3.58 -0.19
C ILE A 143 -4.86 3.42 0.91
N THR A 144 -5.18 3.89 2.11
CA THR A 144 -4.45 3.51 3.31
C THR A 144 -5.20 2.38 4.00
N SER A 145 -4.55 1.22 4.12
CA SER A 145 -5.00 0.12 4.97
C SER A 145 -4.27 0.21 6.31
N VAL A 146 -5.01 0.18 7.42
CA VAL A 146 -4.45 0.15 8.79
C VAL A 146 -4.59 -1.26 9.33
N PHE A 147 -3.46 -1.93 9.55
CA PHE A 147 -3.38 -3.29 10.07
C PHE A 147 -3.18 -3.30 11.58
N ILE A 148 -3.89 -4.21 12.26
CA ILE A 148 -3.85 -4.36 13.71
C ILE A 148 -2.68 -5.28 14.10
N PRO A 149 -1.71 -4.83 14.90
CA PRO A 149 -0.67 -5.70 15.45
C PRO A 149 -1.30 -6.82 16.29
N ALA A 150 -0.77 -8.03 16.14
CA ALA A 150 -0.98 -9.08 17.12
C ALA A 150 -0.28 -8.68 18.45
N PRO A 151 -0.87 -8.98 19.62
CA PRO A 151 -0.39 -8.48 20.92
C PRO A 151 1.07 -8.82 21.30
N ASP A 152 1.73 -9.72 20.57
CA ASP A 152 2.98 -10.38 20.97
C ASP A 152 4.04 -10.50 19.84
N LYS A 153 3.83 -9.87 18.67
CA LYS A 153 4.67 -10.11 17.49
C LYS A 153 5.26 -8.82 16.92
N LYS A 154 6.57 -8.84 16.61
CA LYS A 154 7.22 -7.77 15.85
C LYS A 154 6.79 -7.84 14.39
N HIS A 155 6.43 -6.70 13.81
CA HIS A 155 6.19 -6.61 12.37
C HIS A 155 7.48 -6.85 11.58
N GLN A 156 7.44 -7.78 10.63
CA GLN A 156 8.38 -7.85 9.51
C GLN A 156 7.60 -7.67 8.21
N ILE A 157 8.14 -6.85 7.33
CA ILE A 157 7.65 -6.67 5.97
C ILE A 157 8.64 -7.39 5.06
N ILE A 158 8.17 -8.43 4.38
CA ILE A 158 8.94 -9.14 3.35
C ILE A 158 8.35 -8.75 2.00
N ILE A 159 9.17 -8.11 1.18
CA ILE A 159 8.85 -7.69 -0.19
C ILE A 159 9.41 -8.78 -1.10
N VAL A 160 8.56 -9.37 -1.95
CA VAL A 160 8.93 -10.40 -2.92
C VAL A 160 8.75 -9.85 -4.33
#